data_AF-A0A343VRM1-F1
#
_entry.id   AF-A0A343VRM1-F1
#
_cell.length_a   1.000
_cell.length_b   1.000
_cell.length_c   1.000
_cell.angle_alpha   90.00
_cell.angle_beta   90.00
_cell.angle_gamma   90.00
#
_symmetry.space_group_name_H-M   'P 1'
#
loop_
_entity.id
_entity.type
_entity.pdbx_description
1 polymer ?
#
loop_
_entity_poly.entity_id
_entity_poly.type
_entity_poly.pdbx_seq_one_letter_code
_entity_poly.pdbx_strand_id
1 'polypeptide(L)'
;MKRYLSSAQVATYLGKSRDALNALIRSGNFVEPDVIVGDRFQGWSIETVEQARLEMSGDNVLCNTHGATKLITAIRAAAELVRAYGGDSENTSAGIILTVPARLHVLAARLENEVRSITATTQALSRAVAANQQPDDPALYEQKAITMGFTSFDTVLAPADADDLLRATNLRLVAVSLTDIIVSIPSELQSPITRQVTTALGIERDKIVTHAELLDGATDLFSPPTPN
;
A
#
# COMPACT_ATOMS: atom_id res chain seq x y z
N MET A 1 4.67 31.20 -26.71
CA MET A 1 5.17 29.99 -27.38
C MET A 1 4.62 28.77 -26.66
N LYS A 2 4.28 27.66 -27.36
CA LYS A 2 4.14 26.36 -26.69
C LYS A 2 5.54 25.87 -26.28
N ARG A 3 5.65 25.29 -25.08
CA ARG A 3 6.91 24.75 -24.52
C ARG A 3 6.87 23.23 -24.69
N TYR A 4 7.93 22.64 -25.24
CA TYR A 4 8.02 21.21 -25.52
C TYR A 4 9.11 20.56 -24.65
N LEU A 5 8.82 19.38 -24.12
CA LEU A 5 9.73 18.55 -23.34
C LEU A 5 10.60 17.71 -24.27
N SER A 6 11.92 17.80 -24.16
CA SER A 6 12.85 16.87 -24.83
C SER A 6 12.71 15.46 -24.26
N SER A 7 13.14 14.43 -25.01
CA SER A 7 13.08 13.03 -24.54
C SER A 7 13.79 12.76 -23.21
N ALA A 8 14.79 13.56 -22.81
CA ALA A 8 15.37 13.48 -21.47
C ALA A 8 14.39 13.97 -20.38
N GLN A 9 13.69 15.08 -20.62
CA GLN A 9 12.66 15.62 -19.72
C GLN A 9 11.43 14.70 -19.67
N VAL A 10 11.00 14.13 -20.80
CA VAL A 10 9.90 13.15 -20.86
C VAL A 10 10.23 11.88 -20.07
N ALA A 11 11.48 11.39 -20.12
CA ALA A 11 11.91 10.25 -19.33
C ALA A 11 11.81 10.54 -17.81
N THR A 12 12.33 11.69 -17.37
CA THR A 12 12.19 12.17 -15.99
C THR A 12 10.73 12.33 -15.56
N TYR A 13 9.90 12.92 -16.42
CA TYR A 13 8.47 13.16 -16.19
C TYR A 13 7.66 11.86 -16.00
N LEU A 14 8.01 10.81 -16.75
CA LEU A 14 7.38 9.49 -16.67
C LEU A 14 8.00 8.56 -15.60
N GLY A 15 9.00 9.03 -14.85
CA GLY A 15 9.72 8.23 -13.86
C GLY A 15 10.52 7.06 -14.45
N LYS A 16 10.95 7.17 -15.71
CA LYS A 16 11.68 6.10 -16.45
C LYS A 16 13.12 6.50 -16.73
N SER A 17 14.00 5.51 -16.90
CA SER A 17 15.32 5.79 -17.46
C SER A 17 15.19 6.27 -18.91
N ARG A 18 16.13 7.09 -19.37
CA ARG A 18 16.14 7.60 -20.74
C ARG A 18 16.14 6.46 -21.77
N ASP A 19 16.84 5.38 -21.47
CA ASP A 19 16.92 4.21 -22.36
C ASP A 19 15.63 3.39 -22.39
N ALA A 20 14.90 3.30 -21.27
CA ALA A 20 13.57 2.69 -21.25
C ALA A 20 12.56 3.49 -22.10
N LEU A 21 12.58 4.83 -22.03
CA LEU A 21 11.78 5.66 -22.94
C LEU A 21 12.23 5.50 -24.40
N ASN A 22 13.54 5.55 -24.67
CA ASN A 22 14.09 5.34 -26.02
C ASN A 22 13.74 3.96 -26.60
N ALA A 23 13.48 2.94 -25.77
CA ALA A 23 13.03 1.62 -26.19
C ALA A 23 11.52 1.59 -26.49
N LEU A 24 10.70 2.27 -25.69
CA LEU A 24 9.27 2.43 -25.93
C LEU A 24 9.01 3.18 -27.26
N ILE A 25 9.70 4.31 -27.48
CA ILE A 25 9.64 5.08 -28.73
C ILE A 25 10.04 4.19 -29.92
N ARG A 26 11.16 3.46 -29.84
CA ARG A 26 11.65 2.58 -30.93
C ARG A 26 10.78 1.34 -31.17
N SER A 27 9.87 1.00 -30.27
CA SER A 27 8.94 -0.13 -30.42
C SER A 27 7.50 0.30 -30.76
N GLY A 28 7.25 1.60 -30.97
CA GLY A 28 5.91 2.14 -31.22
C GLY A 28 5.00 2.15 -29.99
N ASN A 29 5.53 1.85 -28.80
CA ASN A 29 4.79 1.80 -27.53
C ASN A 29 4.90 3.13 -26.74
N PHE A 30 5.04 4.24 -27.47
CA PHE A 30 4.97 5.60 -26.95
C PHE A 30 4.44 6.54 -28.03
N VAL A 31 3.76 7.61 -27.61
CA VAL A 31 3.19 8.62 -28.52
C VAL A 31 4.28 9.31 -29.35
N GLU A 32 3.95 9.66 -30.60
CA GLU A 32 4.87 10.38 -31.50
C GLU A 32 5.17 11.81 -30.99
N PRO A 33 6.32 12.41 -31.35
CA PRO A 33 6.68 13.75 -30.89
C PRO A 33 5.85 14.84 -31.57
N ASP A 34 5.21 15.71 -30.77
CA ASP A 34 4.45 16.88 -31.26
C ASP A 34 5.30 17.89 -32.05
N VAL A 35 6.63 17.87 -31.88
CA VAL A 35 7.57 18.63 -32.70
C VAL A 35 8.87 17.85 -32.92
N ILE A 36 9.39 17.94 -34.15
CA ILE A 36 10.72 17.45 -34.52
C ILE A 36 11.51 18.64 -35.06
N VAL A 37 12.69 18.91 -34.49
CA VAL A 37 13.55 20.04 -34.86
C VAL A 37 14.88 19.51 -35.39
N GLY A 38 14.93 19.31 -36.72
CA GLY A 38 16.00 18.57 -37.39
C GLY A 38 16.03 17.08 -36.98
N ASP A 39 17.01 16.34 -37.49
CA ASP A 39 17.07 14.86 -37.41
C ASP A 39 17.19 14.26 -35.98
N ARG A 40 17.29 15.09 -34.92
CA ARG A 40 17.71 14.62 -33.59
C ARG A 40 16.92 15.18 -32.39
N PHE A 41 16.21 16.30 -32.53
CA PHE A 41 15.44 16.84 -31.41
C PHE A 41 13.97 16.45 -31.56
N GLN A 42 13.54 15.51 -30.72
CA GLN A 42 12.13 15.16 -30.53
C GLN A 42 11.61 15.89 -29.29
N GLY A 43 10.49 16.60 -29.44
CA GLY A 43 9.83 17.33 -28.36
C GLY A 43 8.35 16.98 -28.27
N TRP A 44 7.87 16.78 -27.04
CA TRP A 44 6.46 16.50 -26.75
C TRP A 44 5.82 17.63 -25.97
N SER A 45 4.52 17.85 -26.15
CA SER A 45 3.74 18.77 -25.32
C SER A 45 3.40 18.13 -23.97
N ILE A 46 3.27 18.93 -22.91
CA ILE A 46 2.94 18.42 -21.56
C ILE A 46 1.60 17.65 -21.56
N GLU A 47 0.64 18.14 -22.34
CA GLU A 47 -0.67 17.54 -22.57
C GLU A 47 -0.55 16.16 -23.22
N THR A 48 0.26 16.05 -24.28
CA THR A 48 0.54 14.78 -24.99
C THR A 48 1.25 13.76 -24.11
N VAL A 49 2.12 14.19 -23.18
CA VAL A 49 2.80 13.29 -22.24
C VAL A 49 1.92 12.92 -21.04
N GLU A 50 1.01 13.77 -20.55
CA GLU A 50 -0.05 13.31 -19.61
C GLU A 50 -0.98 12.30 -20.29
N GLN A 51 -1.44 12.57 -21.51
CA GLN A 51 -2.34 11.67 -22.24
C GLN A 51 -1.69 10.30 -22.45
N ALA A 52 -0.43 10.27 -22.92
CA ALA A 52 0.33 9.04 -23.03
C ALA A 52 0.62 8.40 -21.67
N ARG A 53 0.82 9.16 -20.58
CA ARG A 53 0.97 8.59 -19.23
C ARG A 53 -0.33 7.91 -18.77
N LEU A 54 -1.49 8.51 -19.02
CA LEU A 54 -2.80 7.96 -18.67
C LEU A 54 -3.06 6.66 -19.46
N GLU A 55 -2.84 6.69 -20.77
CA GLU A 55 -2.99 5.51 -21.66
C GLU A 55 -2.00 4.39 -21.30
N MET A 56 -0.74 4.73 -21.01
CA MET A 56 0.27 3.77 -20.54
C MET A 56 0.02 3.26 -19.11
N SER A 57 -0.78 3.94 -18.29
CA SER A 57 -1.06 3.51 -16.92
C SER A 57 -2.00 2.30 -16.90
N GLY A 58 -2.96 2.23 -17.83
CA GLY A 58 -3.85 1.08 -18.08
C GLY A 58 -4.91 0.83 -17.00
N ASP A 59 -4.52 0.92 -15.73
CA ASP A 59 -5.34 1.07 -14.54
C ASP A 59 -5.12 2.49 -13.98
N ASN A 60 -6.16 3.17 -13.50
CA ASN A 60 -5.99 4.50 -12.88
C ASN A 60 -5.23 4.37 -11.55
N VAL A 61 -4.07 5.04 -11.41
CA VAL A 61 -3.33 5.09 -10.14
C VAL A 61 -4.01 6.09 -9.19
N LEU A 62 -5.11 5.66 -8.58
CA LEU A 62 -5.85 6.39 -7.57
C LEU A 62 -5.22 6.15 -6.19
N CYS A 63 -4.95 7.22 -5.44
CA CYS A 63 -4.43 7.16 -4.08
C CYS A 63 -5.17 8.17 -3.21
N ASN A 64 -6.17 7.72 -2.45
CA ASN A 64 -6.70 8.48 -1.33
C ASN A 64 -5.73 8.34 -0.15
N THR A 65 -4.76 9.25 -0.05
CA THR A 65 -3.73 9.23 0.99
C THR A 65 -4.33 9.12 2.41
N HIS A 66 -5.49 9.72 2.69
CA HIS A 66 -6.13 9.65 4.01
C HIS A 66 -6.82 8.30 4.29
N GLY A 67 -7.42 7.68 3.28
CA GLY A 67 -7.97 6.32 3.39
C GLY A 67 -6.86 5.28 3.52
N ALA A 68 -5.83 5.40 2.68
CA ALA A 68 -4.69 4.48 2.68
C ALA A 68 -3.91 4.53 4.01
N THR A 69 -3.62 5.70 4.60
CA THR A 69 -2.93 5.74 5.91
C THR A 69 -3.79 5.16 7.04
N LYS A 70 -5.12 5.32 7.01
CA LYS A 70 -6.05 4.65 7.94
C LYS A 70 -5.95 3.13 7.83
N LEU A 71 -6.02 2.58 6.61
CA LEU A 71 -5.89 1.13 6.39
C LEU A 71 -4.53 0.60 6.85
N ILE A 72 -3.45 1.35 6.63
CA ILE A 72 -2.10 1.00 7.10
C ILE A 72 -2.04 0.95 8.63
N THR A 73 -2.59 1.94 9.34
CA THR A 73 -2.66 1.88 10.82
C THR A 73 -3.57 0.71 11.28
N ALA A 74 -4.68 0.44 10.60
CA ALA A 74 -5.58 -0.66 10.96
C ALA A 74 -4.90 -2.05 10.84
N ILE A 75 -4.09 -2.27 9.79
CA ILE A 75 -3.27 -3.50 9.66
C ILE A 75 -2.24 -3.61 10.81
N ARG A 76 -1.68 -2.48 11.27
CA ARG A 76 -0.74 -2.46 12.40
C ARG A 76 -1.43 -2.75 13.73
N ALA A 77 -2.62 -2.19 13.97
CA ALA A 77 -3.44 -2.50 15.15
C ALA A 77 -3.88 -3.98 15.16
N ALA A 78 -4.28 -4.53 14.02
CA ALA A 78 -4.57 -5.97 13.85
C ALA A 78 -3.34 -6.85 14.18
N ALA A 79 -2.12 -6.42 13.82
CA ALA A 79 -0.90 -7.12 14.17
C ALA A 79 -0.64 -7.14 15.70
N GLU A 80 -0.93 -6.05 16.41
CA GLU A 80 -0.80 -6.02 17.87
C GLU A 80 -1.86 -6.88 18.58
N LEU A 81 -3.10 -6.89 18.09
CA LEU A 81 -4.15 -7.78 18.62
C LEU A 81 -3.81 -9.27 18.41
N VAL A 82 -3.24 -9.65 17.26
CA VAL A 82 -2.75 -11.03 17.05
C VAL A 82 -1.50 -11.33 17.90
N ARG A 83 -0.70 -10.33 18.26
CA ARG A 83 0.38 -10.50 19.25
C ARG A 83 -0.13 -10.67 20.68
N ALA A 84 -1.26 -10.07 21.03
CA ALA A 84 -1.89 -10.25 22.33
C ALA A 84 -2.55 -11.64 22.47
N TYR A 85 -3.33 -12.06 21.46
CA TYR A 85 -4.23 -13.22 21.57
C TYR A 85 -3.82 -14.45 20.72
N GLY A 86 -2.77 -14.36 19.90
CA GLY A 86 -2.36 -15.39 18.94
C GLY A 86 -1.48 -16.52 19.49
N GLY A 87 -1.63 -16.88 20.76
CA GLY A 87 -1.03 -18.05 21.39
C GLY A 87 -2.04 -18.67 22.37
N ASP A 88 -1.84 -19.92 22.75
CA ASP A 88 -2.72 -20.66 23.68
C ASP A 88 -2.64 -20.18 25.13
N SER A 89 -3.66 -20.51 25.93
CA SER A 89 -3.77 -20.16 27.36
C SER A 89 -2.65 -20.78 28.21
N GLU A 90 -2.23 -22.01 27.92
CA GLU A 90 -1.15 -22.70 28.63
C GLU A 90 0.26 -22.16 28.30
N ASN A 91 0.39 -21.36 27.24
CA ASN A 91 1.66 -20.91 26.65
C ASN A 91 2.60 -22.07 26.26
N THR A 92 2.03 -23.23 25.90
CA THR A 92 2.78 -24.42 25.46
C THR A 92 3.24 -24.30 24.01
N SER A 93 2.55 -23.50 23.19
CA SER A 93 2.99 -23.14 21.84
C SER A 93 3.08 -21.63 21.64
N ALA A 94 3.92 -21.20 20.69
CA ALA A 94 3.95 -19.82 20.24
C ALA A 94 2.82 -19.47 19.25
N GLY A 95 1.88 -20.40 18.98
CA GLY A 95 0.76 -20.23 18.04
C GLY A 95 1.13 -19.48 16.75
N ILE A 96 0.49 -18.34 16.55
CA ILE A 96 0.76 -17.38 15.47
C ILE A 96 1.40 -16.06 15.97
N ILE A 97 1.69 -15.96 17.29
CA ILE A 97 2.00 -14.72 18.04
C ILE A 97 3.19 -13.91 17.51
N LEU A 98 4.13 -14.58 16.84
CA LEU A 98 5.30 -13.95 16.21
C LEU A 98 5.16 -13.83 14.68
N THR A 99 4.65 -14.87 14.04
CA THR A 99 4.76 -15.04 12.58
C THR A 99 3.74 -14.22 11.81
N VAL A 100 2.49 -14.14 12.28
CA VAL A 100 1.44 -13.35 11.64
C VAL A 100 1.65 -11.85 11.88
N PRO A 101 1.89 -11.35 13.11
CA PRO A 101 2.13 -9.93 13.35
C PRO A 101 3.32 -9.37 12.56
N ALA A 102 4.43 -10.12 12.46
CA ALA A 102 5.59 -9.68 11.67
C ALA A 102 5.25 -9.52 10.18
N ARG A 103 4.41 -10.42 9.61
CA ARG A 103 3.96 -10.34 8.22
C ARG A 103 2.98 -9.19 7.99
N LEU A 104 2.02 -9.00 8.89
CA LEU A 104 1.09 -7.87 8.83
C LEU A 104 1.83 -6.52 8.85
N HIS A 105 2.83 -6.35 9.73
CA HIS A 105 3.69 -5.16 9.75
C HIS A 105 4.47 -4.95 8.44
N VAL A 106 4.99 -6.02 7.82
CA VAL A 106 5.64 -5.94 6.48
C VAL A 106 4.65 -5.54 5.38
N LEU A 107 3.41 -6.03 5.42
CA LEU A 107 2.37 -5.66 4.46
C LEU A 107 1.93 -4.20 4.62
N ALA A 108 1.78 -3.73 5.86
CA ALA A 108 1.53 -2.32 6.15
C ALA A 108 2.68 -1.42 5.66
N ALA A 109 3.94 -1.84 5.83
CA ALA A 109 5.11 -1.11 5.34
C ALA A 109 5.20 -1.06 3.79
N ARG A 110 4.73 -2.10 3.09
CA ARG A 110 4.64 -2.09 1.61
C ARG A 110 3.60 -1.09 1.11
N LEU A 111 2.41 -1.09 1.69
CA LEU A 111 1.37 -0.11 1.37
C LEU A 111 1.83 1.31 1.69
N GLU A 112 2.50 1.52 2.82
CA GLU A 112 3.09 2.81 3.18
C GLU A 112 4.09 3.27 2.11
N ASN A 113 5.05 2.42 1.73
CA ASN A 113 6.01 2.77 0.69
C ASN A 113 5.33 3.17 -0.62
N GLU A 114 4.30 2.43 -1.04
CA GLU A 114 3.54 2.74 -2.26
C GLU A 114 2.85 4.11 -2.18
N VAL A 115 2.16 4.39 -1.07
CA VAL A 115 1.54 5.71 -0.82
C VAL A 115 2.62 6.80 -0.87
N ARG A 116 3.77 6.61 -0.21
CA ARG A 116 4.89 7.58 -0.26
C ARG A 116 5.38 7.80 -1.70
N SER A 117 5.55 6.73 -2.47
CA SER A 117 6.04 6.78 -3.86
C SER A 117 5.06 7.50 -4.79
N ILE A 118 3.75 7.22 -4.69
CA ILE A 118 2.72 7.92 -5.48
C ILE A 118 2.67 9.39 -5.07
N THR A 119 2.53 9.71 -3.77
CA THR A 119 2.44 11.09 -3.29
C THR A 119 3.66 11.93 -3.68
N ALA A 120 4.88 11.37 -3.60
CA ALA A 120 6.10 12.03 -4.04
C ALA A 120 6.11 12.30 -5.56
N THR A 121 5.69 11.32 -6.35
CA THR A 121 5.62 11.42 -7.82
C THR A 121 4.60 12.48 -8.25
N THR A 122 3.41 12.48 -7.66
CA THR A 122 2.36 13.48 -7.93
C THR A 122 2.82 14.89 -7.57
N GLN A 123 3.46 15.09 -6.41
CA GLN A 123 3.95 16.42 -6.01
C GLN A 123 5.13 16.89 -6.89
N ALA A 124 6.03 15.99 -7.30
CA ALA A 124 7.09 16.33 -8.26
C ALA A 124 6.52 16.75 -9.62
N LEU A 125 5.52 16.03 -10.13
CA LEU A 125 4.78 16.37 -11.35
C LEU A 125 4.10 17.74 -11.24
N SER A 126 3.35 18.01 -10.15
CA SER A 126 2.70 19.31 -9.96
C SER A 126 3.68 20.48 -9.98
N ARG A 127 4.86 20.32 -9.36
CA ARG A 127 5.91 21.37 -9.38
C ARG A 127 6.57 21.49 -10.75
N ALA A 128 6.76 20.40 -11.48
CA ALA A 128 7.27 20.45 -12.86
C ALA A 128 6.30 21.14 -13.83
N VAL A 129 4.99 20.96 -13.66
CA VAL A 129 3.96 21.70 -14.41
C VAL A 129 3.98 23.19 -14.05
N ALA A 130 3.99 23.51 -12.75
CA ALA A 130 4.06 24.90 -12.28
C ALA A 130 5.32 25.61 -12.81
N ALA A 131 6.50 25.00 -12.74
CA ALA A 131 7.76 25.60 -13.19
C ALA A 131 7.84 25.79 -14.72
N ASN A 132 7.01 25.08 -15.49
CA ASN A 132 6.86 25.35 -16.91
C ASN A 132 5.97 26.58 -17.19
N GLN A 133 5.02 26.89 -16.31
CA GLN A 133 4.09 28.02 -16.40
C GLN A 133 4.64 29.31 -15.75
N GLN A 134 5.36 29.19 -14.64
CA GLN A 134 5.93 30.26 -13.82
C GLN A 134 7.41 29.95 -13.52
N PRO A 135 8.31 30.02 -14.53
CA PRO A 135 9.71 29.59 -14.37
C PRO A 135 10.53 30.46 -13.42
N ASP A 136 10.09 31.68 -13.15
CA ASP A 136 10.80 32.67 -12.33
C ASP A 136 10.39 32.65 -10.84
N ASP A 137 9.52 31.70 -10.43
CA ASP A 137 9.15 31.51 -9.02
C ASP A 137 10.18 30.61 -8.28
N PRO A 138 10.97 31.15 -7.33
CA PRO A 138 11.95 30.35 -6.58
C PRO A 138 11.30 29.28 -5.68
N ALA A 139 10.06 29.48 -5.22
CA ALA A 139 9.37 28.54 -4.33
C ALA A 139 9.06 27.19 -4.99
N LEU A 140 9.18 27.08 -6.32
CA LEU A 140 9.06 25.83 -7.06
C LEU A 140 10.33 24.96 -6.97
N TYR A 141 11.48 25.55 -6.61
CA TYR A 141 12.79 24.89 -6.54
C TYR A 141 13.23 24.57 -5.09
N GLU A 142 12.61 25.16 -4.08
CA GLU A 142 12.90 24.90 -2.66
C GLU A 142 12.61 23.43 -2.25
N GLN A 143 13.26 22.94 -1.19
CA GLN A 143 12.93 21.62 -0.63
C GLN A 143 11.60 21.67 0.14
N LYS A 144 10.58 20.96 -0.35
CA LYS A 144 9.28 20.84 0.31
C LYS A 144 9.13 19.48 0.98
N ALA A 145 9.01 19.46 2.30
CA ALA A 145 8.63 18.26 3.06
C ALA A 145 7.12 17.96 2.88
N ILE A 146 6.76 16.68 2.84
CA ILE A 146 5.37 16.21 2.74
C ILE A 146 5.09 15.30 3.94
N THR A 147 4.33 15.79 4.91
CA THR A 147 3.96 15.02 6.10
C THR A 147 2.77 14.11 5.78
N MET A 148 2.96 12.80 5.95
CA MET A 148 1.86 11.82 5.95
C MET A 148 1.50 11.45 7.38
N GLY A 149 0.27 11.71 7.77
CA GLY A 149 -0.26 11.34 9.09
C GLY A 149 -0.62 9.86 9.15
N PHE A 150 0.16 9.09 9.90
CA PHE A 150 -0.22 7.77 10.40
C PHE A 150 -0.72 7.94 11.83
N THR A 151 -1.93 7.46 12.11
CA THR A 151 -2.45 7.44 13.48
C THR A 151 -1.63 6.44 14.30
N SER A 152 -1.36 6.77 15.56
CA SER A 152 -0.77 5.86 16.53
C SER A 152 -1.66 4.63 16.74
N PHE A 153 -1.04 3.51 17.12
CA PHE A 153 -1.71 2.28 17.53
C PHE A 153 -0.99 1.77 18.78
N ASP A 154 -1.74 1.16 19.69
CA ASP A 154 -1.22 0.73 20.99
C ASP A 154 -0.64 -0.69 20.90
N THR A 155 0.45 -0.94 21.64
CA THR A 155 0.93 -2.31 21.88
C THR A 155 -0.03 -2.98 22.86
N VAL A 156 -0.82 -3.94 22.37
CA VAL A 156 -1.80 -4.65 23.18
C VAL A 156 -1.13 -5.80 23.95
N LEU A 157 -1.50 -5.95 25.22
CA LEU A 157 -1.21 -7.13 26.05
C LEU A 157 -2.55 -7.77 26.40
N ALA A 158 -2.65 -9.10 26.30
CA ALA A 158 -3.82 -9.82 26.81
C ALA A 158 -3.82 -9.85 28.35
N PRO A 159 -4.98 -9.98 29.00
CA PRO A 159 -5.08 -10.33 30.42
C PRO A 159 -4.27 -11.60 30.73
N ALA A 160 -3.65 -11.66 31.92
CA ALA A 160 -2.85 -12.82 32.35
C ALA A 160 -3.69 -14.09 32.55
N ASP A 161 -5.00 -13.91 32.76
CA ASP A 161 -6.05 -14.89 32.92
C ASP A 161 -6.91 -15.08 31.65
N ALA A 162 -6.46 -14.57 30.50
CA ALA A 162 -7.17 -14.73 29.23
C ALA A 162 -7.23 -16.20 28.79
N ASP A 163 -8.44 -16.77 28.80
CA ASP A 163 -8.73 -18.12 28.31
C ASP A 163 -8.76 -18.23 26.79
N ASP A 164 -8.86 -19.47 26.29
CA ASP A 164 -8.84 -19.76 24.86
C ASP A 164 -10.10 -19.29 24.13
N LEU A 165 -11.25 -19.18 24.83
CA LEU A 165 -12.48 -18.61 24.31
C LEU A 165 -12.36 -17.09 24.07
N LEU A 166 -11.76 -16.35 25.02
CA LEU A 166 -11.49 -14.92 24.87
C LEU A 166 -10.46 -14.68 23.75
N ARG A 167 -9.43 -15.52 23.66
CA ARG A 167 -8.42 -15.48 22.59
C ARG A 167 -9.06 -15.73 21.22
N ALA A 168 -9.78 -16.84 21.05
CA ALA A 168 -10.51 -17.18 19.83
C ALA A 168 -11.48 -16.05 19.42
N THR A 169 -12.23 -15.51 20.38
CA THR A 169 -13.15 -14.37 20.16
C THR A 169 -12.42 -13.14 19.60
N ASN A 170 -11.30 -12.74 20.21
CA ASN A 170 -10.52 -11.59 19.73
C ASN A 170 -9.88 -11.85 18.37
N LEU A 171 -9.35 -13.05 18.12
CA LEU A 171 -8.80 -13.44 16.82
C LEU A 171 -9.88 -13.43 15.71
N ARG A 172 -11.09 -13.93 16.00
CA ARG A 172 -12.25 -13.85 15.10
C ARG A 172 -12.60 -12.38 14.75
N LEU A 173 -12.58 -11.47 15.73
CA LEU A 173 -12.79 -10.03 15.48
C LEU A 173 -11.69 -9.40 14.60
N VAL A 174 -10.42 -9.79 14.79
CA VAL A 174 -9.34 -9.35 13.89
C VAL A 174 -9.52 -9.89 12.47
N ALA A 175 -9.97 -11.13 12.30
CA ALA A 175 -10.21 -11.72 10.98
C ALA A 175 -11.34 -11.02 10.21
N VAL A 176 -12.37 -10.53 10.91
CA VAL A 176 -13.40 -9.65 10.34
C VAL A 176 -12.78 -8.32 9.91
N SER A 177 -12.05 -7.63 10.81
CA SER A 177 -11.42 -6.34 10.49
C SER A 177 -10.43 -6.43 9.31
N LEU A 178 -9.65 -7.51 9.21
CA LEU A 178 -8.77 -7.77 8.07
C LEU A 178 -9.56 -7.99 6.77
N THR A 179 -10.78 -8.55 6.84
CA THR A 179 -11.66 -8.69 5.66
C THR A 179 -12.18 -7.34 5.18
N ASP A 180 -12.59 -6.46 6.09
CA ASP A 180 -13.02 -5.10 5.75
C ASP A 180 -11.86 -4.31 5.10
N ILE A 181 -10.66 -4.41 5.67
CA ILE A 181 -9.43 -3.82 5.10
C ILE A 181 -9.15 -4.37 3.70
N ILE A 182 -9.24 -5.69 3.52
CA ILE A 182 -9.05 -6.39 2.22
C ILE A 182 -9.99 -5.85 1.14
N VAL A 183 -11.25 -5.58 1.50
CA VAL A 183 -12.27 -5.04 0.59
C VAL A 183 -12.06 -3.55 0.32
N SER A 184 -11.58 -2.77 1.29
CA SER A 184 -11.36 -1.32 1.15
C SER A 184 -10.06 -0.94 0.43
N ILE A 185 -9.02 -1.78 0.44
CA ILE A 185 -7.73 -1.46 -0.20
C ILE A 185 -7.90 -1.01 -1.67
N PRO A 186 -8.68 -1.69 -2.55
CA PRO A 186 -8.85 -1.28 -3.95
C PRO A 186 -9.65 0.00 -4.19
N SER A 187 -10.36 0.57 -3.19
CA SER A 187 -11.00 1.89 -3.33
C SER A 187 -10.07 3.02 -2.87
N GLU A 188 -9.22 2.77 -1.87
CA GLU A 188 -8.31 3.80 -1.34
C GLU A 188 -6.97 3.85 -2.05
N LEU A 189 -6.51 2.72 -2.63
CA LEU A 189 -5.21 2.60 -3.30
C LEU A 189 -5.25 1.63 -4.48
N GLN A 190 -5.17 2.17 -5.69
CA GLN A 190 -5.14 1.41 -6.94
C GLN A 190 -3.72 1.40 -7.50
N SER A 191 -3.04 0.25 -7.38
CA SER A 191 -1.74 0.04 -8.02
C SER A 191 -1.41 -1.47 -8.14
N PRO A 192 -0.37 -1.86 -8.88
CA PRO A 192 0.03 -3.26 -9.01
C PRO A 192 0.35 -3.96 -7.68
N ILE A 193 0.85 -3.24 -6.67
CA ILE A 193 1.20 -3.84 -5.37
C ILE A 193 -0.03 -4.16 -4.52
N THR A 194 -1.15 -3.45 -4.71
CA THR A 194 -2.31 -3.61 -3.82
C THR A 194 -3.00 -4.95 -4.03
N ARG A 195 -3.07 -5.44 -5.28
CA ARG A 195 -3.49 -6.83 -5.59
C ARG A 195 -2.60 -7.87 -4.87
N GLN A 196 -1.29 -7.64 -4.78
CA GLN A 196 -0.37 -8.54 -4.05
C GLN A 196 -0.61 -8.48 -2.53
N VAL A 197 -0.77 -7.27 -1.97
CA VAL A 197 -0.99 -7.10 -0.53
C VAL A 197 -2.35 -7.65 -0.09
N THR A 198 -3.43 -7.40 -0.82
CA THR A 198 -4.77 -7.94 -0.52
C THR A 198 -4.75 -9.47 -0.46
N THR A 199 -4.13 -10.14 -1.43
CA THR A 199 -3.96 -11.61 -1.41
C THR A 199 -3.13 -12.09 -0.20
N ALA A 200 -2.05 -11.38 0.13
CA ALA A 200 -1.21 -11.73 1.28
C ALA A 200 -1.93 -11.50 2.63
N LEU A 201 -2.72 -10.44 2.76
CA LEU A 201 -3.58 -10.20 3.92
C LEU A 201 -4.63 -11.31 4.07
N GLY A 202 -5.20 -11.80 2.98
CA GLY A 202 -6.10 -12.96 2.98
C GLY A 202 -5.42 -14.20 3.57
N ILE A 203 -4.22 -14.54 3.10
CA ILE A 203 -3.45 -15.68 3.60
C ILE A 203 -3.13 -15.58 5.10
N GLU A 204 -2.84 -14.38 5.61
CA GLU A 204 -2.58 -14.20 7.05
C GLU A 204 -3.87 -14.15 7.88
N ARG A 205 -4.98 -13.61 7.35
CA ARG A 205 -6.33 -13.68 7.92
C ARG A 205 -6.78 -15.13 8.09
N ASP A 206 -6.62 -15.95 7.06
CA ASP A 206 -7.16 -17.32 7.05
C ASP A 206 -6.48 -18.18 8.13
N LYS A 207 -5.21 -17.93 8.44
CA LYS A 207 -4.52 -18.54 9.60
C LYS A 207 -5.04 -18.06 10.95
N ILE A 208 -5.45 -16.79 11.06
CA ILE A 208 -6.06 -16.26 12.29
C ILE A 208 -7.40 -16.98 12.53
N VAL A 209 -8.18 -17.22 11.48
CA VAL A 209 -9.41 -18.03 11.56
C VAL A 209 -9.09 -19.46 12.00
N THR A 210 -8.20 -20.18 11.28
CA THR A 210 -7.84 -21.56 11.64
C THR A 210 -7.24 -21.69 13.04
N HIS A 211 -6.48 -20.69 13.52
CA HIS A 211 -5.97 -20.72 14.89
C HIS A 211 -7.07 -20.50 15.93
N ALA A 212 -8.02 -19.58 15.69
CA ALA A 212 -9.18 -19.41 16.57
C ALA A 212 -10.04 -20.69 16.65
N GLU A 213 -10.26 -21.37 15.51
CA GLU A 213 -10.99 -22.65 15.45
C GLU A 213 -10.31 -23.76 16.26
N LEU A 214 -8.97 -23.78 16.32
CA LEU A 214 -8.20 -24.72 17.15
C LEU A 214 -8.32 -24.43 18.65
N LEU A 215 -8.41 -23.15 19.05
CA LEU A 215 -8.59 -22.73 20.44
C LEU A 215 -10.01 -23.07 20.95
N ASP A 216 -11.03 -22.85 20.10
CA ASP A 216 -12.40 -23.29 20.39
C ASP A 216 -12.47 -24.82 20.52
N GLY A 217 -11.85 -25.57 19.59
CA GLY A 217 -11.83 -27.04 19.61
C GLY A 217 -11.03 -27.67 20.76
N ALA A 218 -10.10 -26.95 21.38
CA ALA A 218 -9.44 -27.36 22.62
C ALA A 218 -10.40 -27.26 23.82
N THR A 219 -11.28 -26.24 23.84
CA THR A 219 -12.21 -25.97 24.95
C THR A 219 -13.24 -27.09 25.13
N ASP A 220 -13.74 -27.66 24.04
CA ASP A 220 -14.69 -28.80 24.07
C ASP A 220 -14.11 -30.06 24.76
N LEU A 221 -12.80 -30.29 24.67
CA LEU A 221 -12.13 -31.48 25.23
C LEU A 221 -11.97 -31.45 26.75
N PHE A 222 -12.10 -30.29 27.38
CA PHE A 222 -11.94 -30.12 28.84
C PHE A 222 -13.26 -29.85 29.59
N SER A 223 -14.40 -29.95 28.91
CA SER A 223 -15.71 -29.94 29.58
C SER A 223 -15.82 -31.12 30.57
N PRO A 224 -16.09 -30.88 31.88
CA PRO A 224 -16.21 -31.95 32.85
C PRO A 224 -17.45 -32.81 32.54
N PRO A 225 -17.40 -34.14 32.75
CA PRO A 225 -18.52 -35.02 32.47
C PRO A 225 -19.73 -34.65 33.33
N THR A 226 -20.87 -34.38 32.69
CA THR A 226 -22.13 -34.11 33.37
C THR A 226 -22.52 -35.29 34.27
N PRO A 227 -22.78 -35.08 35.57
CA PRO A 227 -23.23 -36.15 36.45
C PRO A 227 -24.64 -36.62 36.06
N ASN A 228 -24.79 -37.93 35.91
CA ASN A 228 -26.08 -38.64 35.84
C ASN A 228 -26.47 -39.17 37.22
#